data_AF-A0A8J4XMN6-F1
#
_entry.id   AF-A0A8J4XMN6-F1
#
_cell.length_a   1.000
_cell.length_b   1.000
_cell.length_c   1.000
_cell.angle_alpha   90.00
_cell.angle_beta   90.00
_cell.angle_gamma   90.00
#
_symmetry.space_group_name_H-M   'P 1'
#
loop_
_entity.id
_entity.type
_entity.pdbx_description
1 polymer ?
#
loop_
_entity_poly.entity_id
_entity_poly.type
_entity_poly.pdbx_seq_one_letter_code
_entity_poly.pdbx_strand_id
1 'polypeptide(L)'
;MGTRTNTRTLCQPLTKHSSRGDFVPRSVPLVLPLDLYRRSLGALCVVDMDKNKDFSAETNAQIIALKKSGKQTKAISEQIGVCPRSVRRWVAKFDQEGGHTTPTHKKRPGKPKKTDSRSHTIVKHELESNPRVTARKLKESNPDIFGECSMR
;
A
#
# COMPACT_ATOMS: atom_id res chain seq x y z
N MET A 1 40.74 25.33 -43.81
CA MET A 1 39.83 26.23 -44.54
C MET A 1 38.42 25.67 -44.45
N GLY A 2 37.43 26.49 -44.10
CA GLY A 2 36.02 26.08 -44.02
C GLY A 2 35.32 26.58 -42.75
N THR A 3 35.26 27.89 -42.56
CA THR A 3 34.39 28.54 -41.56
C THR A 3 32.93 28.45 -42.01
N ARG A 4 32.02 28.05 -41.11
CA ARG A 4 30.59 28.34 -41.28
C ARG A 4 29.95 28.76 -39.96
N THR A 5 29.09 29.74 -40.13
CA THR A 5 28.63 30.76 -39.20
C THR A 5 27.31 30.39 -38.52
N ASN A 6 27.24 30.79 -37.25
CA ASN A 6 26.11 31.17 -36.41
C ASN A 6 24.83 31.66 -37.15
N THR A 7 23.65 31.16 -36.75
CA THR A 7 22.44 32.00 -36.67
C THR A 7 21.59 31.69 -35.44
N ARG A 8 21.52 32.72 -34.62
CA ARG A 8 20.71 33.00 -33.43
C ARG A 8 19.24 33.24 -33.84
N THR A 9 18.27 32.68 -33.13
CA THR A 9 16.89 33.20 -33.18
C THR A 9 16.33 33.31 -31.76
N LEU A 10 16.36 34.56 -31.29
CA LEU A 10 15.63 35.07 -30.14
C LEU A 10 14.17 35.27 -30.56
N CYS A 11 13.23 34.69 -29.82
CA CYS A 11 11.83 35.15 -29.83
C CYS A 11 11.38 35.38 -28.38
N GLN A 12 11.27 36.65 -28.03
CA GLN A 12 10.30 37.16 -27.06
C GLN A 12 9.72 38.49 -27.62
N PRO A 13 8.84 39.21 -26.90
CA PRO A 13 7.38 39.06 -26.94
C PRO A 13 6.69 40.40 -27.32
N LEU A 14 5.44 40.40 -27.76
CA LEU A 14 4.65 41.65 -27.87
C LEU A 14 3.15 41.36 -27.70
N THR A 15 2.53 41.85 -26.61
CA THR A 15 1.57 43.00 -26.52
C THR A 15 0.19 42.72 -27.14
N LYS A 16 -1.00 43.11 -26.63
CA LYS A 16 -1.44 44.14 -25.68
C LYS A 16 -2.98 44.06 -25.50
N HIS A 17 -3.47 44.61 -24.38
CA HIS A 17 -4.72 45.38 -24.17
C HIS A 17 -6.14 44.77 -24.10
N SER A 18 -6.84 45.28 -23.06
CA SER A 18 -8.27 45.65 -22.94
C SER A 18 -9.26 44.50 -22.74
N SER A 19 -10.21 44.54 -21.79
CA SER A 19 -11.02 45.68 -21.37
C SER A 19 -11.70 45.39 -20.02
N ARG A 20 -12.05 46.48 -19.34
CA ARG A 20 -12.82 46.55 -18.09
C ARG A 20 -14.23 46.00 -18.33
N GLY A 21 -14.68 45.13 -17.43
CA GLY A 21 -16.08 44.78 -17.26
C GLY A 21 -16.45 44.90 -15.80
N ASP A 22 -17.02 46.05 -15.45
CA ASP A 22 -17.68 46.28 -14.17
C ASP A 22 -18.90 45.35 -14.07
N PHE A 23 -18.94 44.47 -13.08
CA PHE A 23 -20.15 43.72 -12.73
C PHE A 23 -20.45 43.86 -11.24
N VAL A 24 -21.62 44.44 -11.00
CA VAL A 24 -22.21 44.87 -9.73
C VAL A 24 -22.40 43.69 -8.77
N PRO A 25 -22.16 43.86 -7.45
CA PRO A 25 -22.43 42.81 -6.48
C PRO A 25 -23.94 42.61 -6.28
N ARG A 26 -24.46 41.46 -6.72
CA ARG A 26 -25.79 40.98 -6.30
C ARG A 26 -25.69 40.37 -4.91
N SER A 27 -26.40 40.99 -3.99
CA SER A 27 -26.82 40.46 -2.70
C SER A 27 -27.46 39.07 -2.87
N VAL A 28 -26.89 38.07 -2.21
CA VAL A 28 -27.53 36.76 -2.03
C VAL A 28 -27.77 36.58 -0.53
N PRO A 29 -29.02 36.29 -0.11
CA PRO A 29 -29.38 36.21 1.31
C PRO A 29 -28.79 34.97 1.98
N LEU A 30 -28.42 35.18 3.24
CA LEU A 30 -27.98 34.21 4.23
C LEU A 30 -29.01 33.10 4.44
N VAL A 31 -28.76 31.93 3.87
CA VAL A 31 -29.20 30.65 4.44
C VAL A 31 -28.04 29.68 4.28
N LEU A 32 -27.18 29.59 5.30
CA LEU A 32 -26.11 28.60 5.34
C LEU A 32 -26.71 27.25 5.77
N PRO A 33 -26.58 26.18 4.96
CA PRO A 33 -26.85 24.82 5.39
C PRO A 33 -25.92 24.42 6.53
N LEU A 34 -26.42 23.63 7.48
CA LEU A 34 -25.68 23.08 8.63
C LEU A 34 -24.51 22.13 8.26
N ASP A 35 -24.08 22.07 7.00
CA ASP A 35 -22.98 21.22 6.51
C ASP A 35 -21.59 21.85 6.66
N LEU A 36 -21.49 23.08 7.19
CA LEU A 36 -20.22 23.80 7.35
C LEU A 36 -19.59 23.69 8.74
N TYR A 37 -20.17 22.93 9.67
CA TYR A 37 -19.55 22.68 10.97
C TYR A 37 -18.55 21.50 10.98
N ARG A 38 -18.28 20.90 9.82
CA ARG A 38 -17.22 19.88 9.65
C ARG A 38 -16.00 20.43 8.89
N ARG A 39 -15.72 21.73 9.03
CA ARG A 39 -14.59 22.39 8.33
C ARG A 39 -13.65 23.18 9.24
N SER A 40 -13.89 23.19 10.55
CA SER A 40 -13.21 24.09 11.48
C SER A 40 -12.70 23.44 12.78
N LEU A 41 -12.63 22.10 12.84
CA LEU A 41 -11.80 21.43 13.83
C LEU A 41 -10.63 20.84 13.07
N GLY A 42 -9.46 21.46 13.26
CA GLY A 42 -8.19 20.96 12.74
C GLY A 42 -8.14 19.46 12.94
N ALA A 43 -7.90 18.75 11.85
CA ALA A 43 -7.86 17.30 11.78
C ALA A 43 -6.82 16.76 12.77
N LEU A 44 -7.24 16.63 14.03
CA LEU A 44 -6.70 15.67 14.96
C LEU A 44 -7.04 14.34 14.30
N CYS A 45 -6.05 13.79 13.60
CA CYS A 45 -6.02 12.38 13.30
C CYS A 45 -6.35 11.67 14.62
N VAL A 46 -7.55 11.09 14.72
CA VAL A 46 -7.88 10.25 15.87
C VAL A 46 -6.87 9.13 15.80
N VAL A 47 -5.93 9.20 16.73
CA VAL A 47 -4.76 8.36 16.83
C VAL A 47 -5.20 6.95 17.16
N ASP A 48 -5.27 6.08 16.15
CA ASP A 48 -4.89 4.69 16.34
C ASP A 48 -3.41 4.56 15.96
N MET A 49 -2.56 5.09 16.85
CA MET A 49 -1.11 4.84 16.86
C MET A 49 -0.80 3.51 17.56
N ASP A 50 -1.57 2.47 17.27
CA ASP A 50 -1.13 1.10 17.52
C ASP A 50 -0.05 0.78 16.49
N LYS A 51 1.21 0.99 16.88
CA LYS A 51 2.40 0.96 16.02
C LYS A 51 2.61 -0.34 15.22
N ASN A 52 1.80 -1.38 15.48
CA ASN A 52 1.90 -2.69 14.85
C ASN A 52 0.54 -3.30 14.47
N LYS A 53 -0.58 -2.58 14.61
CA LYS A 53 -1.89 -3.15 14.27
C LYS A 53 -2.21 -2.84 12.81
N ASP A 54 -2.27 -3.89 12.02
CA ASP A 54 -2.70 -3.79 10.62
C ASP A 54 -4.11 -3.18 10.56
N PHE A 55 -4.35 -2.29 9.60
CA PHE A 55 -5.70 -1.77 9.35
C PHE A 55 -6.67 -2.92 9.14
N SER A 56 -7.86 -2.80 9.74
CA SER A 56 -8.93 -3.78 9.54
C SER A 56 -9.19 -3.95 8.04
N ALA A 57 -9.53 -5.18 7.63
CA ALA A 57 -9.84 -5.47 6.23
C ALA A 57 -11.00 -4.59 5.72
N GLU A 58 -11.94 -4.25 6.62
CA GLU A 58 -13.05 -3.35 6.34
C GLU A 58 -12.59 -1.92 6.01
N THR A 59 -11.69 -1.35 6.80
CA THR A 59 -11.12 -0.01 6.53
C THR A 59 -10.41 0.03 5.18
N ASN A 60 -9.68 -1.03 4.82
CA ASN A 60 -9.02 -1.11 3.52
C ASN A 60 -10.05 -1.17 2.38
N ALA A 61 -11.13 -1.96 2.54
CA ALA A 61 -12.22 -2.03 1.57
C ALA A 61 -12.90 -0.67 1.36
N GLN A 62 -13.13 0.09 2.44
CA GLN A 62 -13.70 1.44 2.37
C GLN A 62 -12.77 2.41 1.60
N ILE A 63 -11.45 2.39 1.88
CA ILE A 63 -10.47 3.20 1.15
C ILE A 63 -10.55 2.95 -0.36
N ILE A 64 -10.65 1.68 -0.76
CA ILE A 64 -10.68 1.28 -2.17
C ILE A 64 -12.02 1.62 -2.82
N ALA A 65 -13.14 1.43 -2.13
CA ALA A 65 -14.46 1.83 -2.61
C ALA A 65 -14.49 3.33 -2.95
N LEU A 66 -13.94 4.17 -2.06
CA LEU A 66 -13.85 5.62 -2.30
C LEU A 66 -12.85 5.98 -3.40
N LYS A 67 -11.78 5.19 -3.58
CA LYS A 67 -10.84 5.39 -4.70
C LYS A 67 -11.49 5.01 -6.03
N LYS A 68 -12.25 3.91 -6.09
CA LYS A 68 -13.04 3.50 -7.26
C LYS A 68 -14.10 4.53 -7.63
N SER A 69 -14.68 5.22 -6.65
CA SER A 69 -15.59 6.36 -6.89
C SER A 69 -14.88 7.65 -7.31
N GLY A 70 -13.57 7.63 -7.60
CA GLY A 70 -12.82 8.78 -8.11
C GLY A 70 -12.44 9.84 -7.08
N LYS A 71 -12.58 9.58 -5.77
CA LYS A 71 -12.22 10.58 -4.76
C LYS A 71 -10.71 10.76 -4.64
N GLN A 72 -10.29 11.99 -4.34
CA GLN A 72 -8.89 12.28 -4.03
C GLN A 72 -8.49 11.72 -2.67
N THR A 73 -7.23 11.29 -2.54
CA THR A 73 -6.65 10.71 -1.31
C THR A 73 -6.85 11.60 -0.07
N LYS A 74 -6.82 12.93 -0.22
CA LYS A 74 -7.07 13.86 0.87
C LYS A 74 -8.49 13.75 1.42
N ALA A 75 -9.48 13.74 0.53
CA ALA A 75 -10.88 13.58 0.91
C ALA A 75 -11.17 12.19 1.53
N ILE A 76 -10.50 11.13 1.04
CA ILE A 76 -10.59 9.78 1.61
C ILE A 76 -10.06 9.75 3.04
N SER A 77 -8.92 10.41 3.28
CA SER A 77 -8.29 10.52 4.59
C SER A 77 -9.18 11.25 5.60
N GLU A 78 -9.77 12.38 5.21
CA GLU A 78 -10.68 13.16 6.04
C GLU A 78 -12.00 12.40 6.32
N GLN A 79 -12.50 11.62 5.35
CA GLN A 79 -13.75 10.88 5.51
C GLN A 79 -13.62 9.67 6.44
N ILE A 80 -12.52 8.90 6.36
CA ILE A 80 -12.30 7.67 7.13
C ILE A 80 -11.54 7.95 8.44
N GLY A 81 -10.82 9.08 8.54
CA GLY A 81 -9.96 9.40 9.69
C GLY A 81 -8.60 8.70 9.65
N VAL A 82 -8.16 8.20 8.49
CA VAL A 82 -6.87 7.50 8.33
C VAL A 82 -5.80 8.48 7.85
N CYS A 83 -4.56 8.31 8.32
CA CYS A 83 -3.42 9.13 7.87
C CYS A 83 -3.28 9.10 6.32
N PRO A 84 -3.09 10.25 5.65
CA PRO A 84 -2.94 10.32 4.19
C PRO A 84 -1.83 9.40 3.65
N ARG A 85 -0.75 9.18 4.42
CA ARG A 85 0.35 8.28 4.06
C ARG A 85 -0.11 6.83 3.92
N SER A 86 -0.96 6.36 4.83
CA SER A 86 -1.51 5.00 4.81
C SER A 86 -2.48 4.82 3.65
N VAL A 87 -3.33 5.82 3.38
CA VAL A 87 -4.22 5.80 2.21
C VAL A 87 -3.40 5.70 0.91
N ARG A 88 -2.34 6.50 0.75
CA ARG A 88 -1.44 6.42 -0.42
C ARG A 88 -0.81 5.04 -0.57
N ARG A 89 -0.33 4.44 0.52
CA ARG A 89 0.25 3.08 0.52
C ARG A 89 -0.77 2.05 0.02
N TRP A 90 -2.00 2.10 0.50
CA TRP A 90 -3.06 1.15 0.09
C TRP A 90 -3.52 1.36 -1.35
N VAL A 91 -3.65 2.61 -1.79
CA VAL A 91 -3.97 2.94 -3.20
C VAL A 91 -2.86 2.42 -4.11
N ALA A 92 -1.59 2.68 -3.80
CA ALA A 92 -0.48 2.19 -4.60
C ALA A 92 -0.45 0.64 -4.67
N LYS A 93 -0.76 -0.04 -3.56
CA LYS A 93 -0.84 -1.51 -3.55
C LYS A 93 -2.02 -2.03 -4.38
N PHE A 94 -3.17 -1.36 -4.32
CA PHE A 94 -4.34 -1.69 -5.14
C PHE A 94 -4.04 -1.52 -6.64
N ASP A 95 -3.35 -0.44 -7.01
CA ASP A 95 -2.93 -0.20 -8.39
C ASP A 95 -1.90 -1.26 -8.86
N GLN A 96 -0.98 -1.69 -7.99
CA GLN A 96 -0.01 -2.78 -8.27
C GLN A 96 -0.67 -4.15 -8.44
N GLU A 97 -1.70 -4.46 -7.66
CA GLU A 97 -2.43 -5.74 -7.73
C GLU A 97 -3.50 -5.77 -8.85
N GLY A 98 -3.56 -4.73 -9.69
CA GLY A 98 -4.43 -4.68 -10.87
C GLY A 98 -5.84 -4.14 -10.62
N GLY A 99 -6.09 -3.48 -9.48
CA GLY A 99 -7.31 -2.71 -9.26
C GLY A 99 -8.63 -3.51 -9.14
N HIS A 100 -8.56 -4.84 -9.08
CA HIS A 100 -9.76 -5.69 -8.99
C HIS A 100 -10.07 -6.10 -7.55
N THR A 101 -9.06 -6.53 -6.81
CA THR A 101 -9.22 -7.11 -5.47
C THR A 101 -8.86 -6.13 -4.36
N THR A 102 -9.47 -6.30 -3.19
CA THR A 102 -9.09 -5.55 -2.00
C THR A 102 -7.76 -6.08 -1.48
N PRO A 103 -6.64 -5.32 -1.58
CA PRO A 103 -5.38 -5.73 -1.02
C PRO A 103 -5.57 -6.06 0.45
N THR A 104 -5.26 -7.32 0.79
CA THR A 104 -5.20 -7.79 2.17
C THR A 104 -3.74 -7.76 2.63
N HIS A 105 -3.50 -7.57 3.93
CA HIS A 105 -2.15 -7.68 4.45
C HIS A 105 -1.66 -9.13 4.28
N LYS A 106 -0.68 -9.32 3.39
CA LYS A 106 -0.04 -10.63 3.19
C LYS A 106 1.15 -10.67 4.14
N LYS A 107 1.20 -11.71 4.98
CA LYS A 107 2.39 -11.97 5.80
C LYS A 107 3.57 -12.15 4.86
N ARG A 108 4.69 -11.52 5.18
CA ARG A 108 5.94 -11.72 4.45
C ARG A 108 6.25 -13.22 4.47
N PRO A 109 6.55 -13.85 3.31
CA PRO A 109 6.97 -15.25 3.32
C PRO A 109 8.20 -15.38 4.22
N GLY A 110 8.14 -16.35 5.13
CA GLY A 110 9.28 -16.66 6.00
C GLY A 110 10.46 -17.17 5.19
N LYS A 111 11.61 -17.33 5.85
CA LYS A 111 12.76 -18.00 5.24
C LYS A 111 12.35 -19.40 4.78
N PRO A 112 12.73 -19.85 3.57
CA PRO A 112 12.46 -21.21 3.12
C PRO A 112 13.07 -22.21 4.11
N LYS A 113 12.30 -23.24 4.45
CA LYS A 113 12.77 -24.31 5.33
C LYS A 113 13.74 -25.20 4.55
N LYS A 114 14.75 -25.74 5.23
CA LYS A 114 15.67 -26.72 4.65
C LYS A 114 15.05 -28.11 4.48
N THR A 115 13.93 -28.36 5.13
CA THR A 115 13.27 -29.65 5.18
C THR A 115 11.95 -29.59 4.44
N ASP A 116 11.70 -30.61 3.63
CA ASP A 116 10.45 -30.78 2.89
C ASP A 116 9.37 -31.44 3.76
N SER A 117 8.12 -31.28 3.34
CA SER A 117 6.94 -31.94 3.89
C SER A 117 7.10 -33.46 3.98
N ARG A 118 7.67 -34.12 2.96
CA ARG A 118 7.93 -35.57 2.96
C ARG A 118 8.85 -35.97 4.12
N SER A 119 9.91 -35.19 4.35
CA SER A 119 10.85 -35.43 5.46
C SER A 119 10.15 -35.35 6.81
N HIS A 120 9.21 -34.41 6.99
CA HIS A 120 8.49 -34.24 8.25
C HIS A 120 7.57 -35.43 8.54
N THR A 121 6.86 -35.92 7.51
CA THR A 121 5.97 -37.07 7.64
C THR A 121 6.73 -38.32 8.09
N ILE A 122 7.91 -38.57 7.54
CA ILE A 122 8.74 -39.73 7.90
C ILE A 122 9.26 -39.61 9.33
N VAL A 123 9.79 -38.44 9.70
CA VAL A 123 10.24 -38.21 11.09
C VAL A 123 9.10 -38.39 12.07
N LYS A 124 7.91 -37.88 11.74
CA LYS A 124 6.71 -38.03 12.57
C LYS A 124 6.33 -39.50 12.75
N HIS A 125 6.21 -40.25 11.66
CA HIS A 125 5.83 -41.67 11.70
C HIS A 125 6.84 -42.53 12.47
N GLU A 126 8.13 -42.27 12.28
CA GLU A 126 9.18 -43.01 12.98
C GLU A 126 9.22 -42.68 14.48
N LEU A 127 8.97 -41.43 14.86
CA LEU A 127 8.84 -41.04 16.26
C LEU A 127 7.57 -41.61 16.92
N GLU A 128 6.47 -41.72 16.19
CA GLU A 128 5.24 -42.36 16.66
C GLU A 128 5.42 -43.87 16.87
N SER A 129 6.15 -44.54 15.98
CA SER A 129 6.45 -45.97 16.07
C SER A 129 7.51 -46.28 17.12
N ASN A 130 8.57 -45.46 17.17
CA ASN A 130 9.75 -45.66 18.00
C ASN A 130 10.19 -44.33 18.62
N PRO A 131 9.63 -43.92 19.78
CA PRO A 131 9.91 -42.60 20.37
C PRO A 131 11.36 -42.41 20.83
N ARG A 132 12.13 -43.50 20.93
CA ARG A 132 13.56 -43.48 21.30
C ARG A 132 14.51 -43.45 20.10
N VAL A 133 13.99 -43.32 18.87
CA VAL A 133 14.84 -43.25 17.67
C VAL A 133 15.72 -42.00 17.71
N THR A 134 17.00 -42.16 17.39
CA THR A 134 17.94 -41.04 17.33
C THR A 134 17.97 -40.44 15.93
N ALA A 135 18.32 -39.15 15.82
CA ALA A 135 18.48 -38.48 14.54
C ALA A 135 19.49 -39.18 13.60
N ARG A 136 20.52 -39.83 14.17
CA ARG A 136 21.51 -40.59 13.42
C ARG A 136 20.86 -41.80 12.74
N LYS A 137 20.06 -42.55 13.51
CA LYS A 137 19.35 -43.72 13.01
C LYS A 137 18.29 -43.35 11.98
N LEU A 138 17.58 -42.22 12.17
CA LEU A 138 16.64 -41.68 11.19
C LEU A 138 17.30 -41.38 9.83
N LYS A 139 18.49 -40.79 9.86
CA LYS A 139 19.27 -40.48 8.65
C LYS A 139 19.76 -41.75 7.97
N GLU A 140 20.25 -42.73 8.73
CA GLU A 140 20.74 -44.01 8.21
C GLU A 140 19.61 -44.83 7.55
N SER A 141 18.40 -44.82 8.13
CA SER A 141 17.25 -45.54 7.57
C SER A 141 16.65 -44.88 6.34
N ASN A 142 16.91 -43.59 6.09
CA ASN A 142 16.31 -42.83 4.99
C ASN A 142 17.36 -41.93 4.29
N PRO A 143 18.38 -42.53 3.63
CA PRO A 143 19.49 -41.78 3.04
C PRO A 143 19.03 -40.86 1.90
N ASP A 144 18.02 -41.26 1.13
CA ASP A 144 17.51 -40.50 -0.03
C ASP A 144 16.95 -39.12 0.37
N ILE A 145 16.49 -38.98 1.62
CA ILE A 145 15.76 -37.80 2.09
C ILE A 145 16.63 -36.94 3.02
N PHE A 146 17.53 -37.58 3.77
CA PHE A 146 18.39 -36.89 4.74
C PHE A 146 19.88 -36.92 4.39
N GLY A 147 20.28 -37.46 3.23
CA GLY A 147 21.68 -37.60 2.83
C GLY A 147 22.48 -36.31 2.93
N GLU A 148 21.89 -35.22 2.42
CA GLU A 148 22.47 -33.87 2.43
C GLU A 148 22.41 -33.16 3.80
N CYS A 149 21.65 -33.68 4.75
CA CYS A 149 21.52 -33.06 6.07
C CYS A 149 22.76 -33.33 6.93
N SER A 150 23.52 -32.29 7.28
CA SER A 150 24.63 -32.41 8.23
C SER A 150 24.10 -32.61 9.65
N MET A 151 24.64 -33.63 10.34
CA MET A 151 24.42 -33.87 11.77
C MET A 151 25.45 -33.03 12.54
N ARG A 152 24.98 -32.09 13.37
CA ARG A 152 25.82 -31.33 14.31
C ARG A 152 25.60 -31.80 15.73
#